data_AF-A0A956I178-F1
#
_entry.id   AF-A0A956I178-F1
#
_cell.length_a   1.000
_cell.length_b   1.000
_cell.length_c   1.000
_cell.angle_alpha   90.00
_cell.angle_beta   90.00
_cell.angle_gamma   90.00
#
_symmetry.space_group_name_H-M   'P 1'
#
loop_
_entity.id
_entity.type
_entity.pdbx_description
1 polymer ?
#
loop_
_entity_poly.entity_id
_entity_poly.type
_entity_poly.pdbx_seq_one_letter_code
_entity_poly.pdbx_strand_id
1 'polypeptide(L)'
;EPSEPAPMRAIEPAAEPREPVADDEPPAPRDPAADADELERRANACAMQGDNACVIRVLEGQRTTERSLAYLIEAYRAQGRATDANRHMASFVRRYPNSPRAGVYRQILRAYGD
;
A
#
# COMPACT_ATOMS: atom_id res chain seq x y z
N GLU A 1 -33.81 -67.34 -36.83
CA GLU A 1 -32.84 -66.46 -37.52
C GLU A 1 -33.03 -65.02 -37.04
N PRO A 2 -31.97 -64.26 -36.77
CA PRO A 2 -31.21 -64.41 -35.53
C PRO A 2 -31.24 -63.14 -34.66
N SER A 3 -31.34 -63.34 -33.35
CA SER A 3 -30.88 -62.39 -32.35
C SER A 3 -29.44 -62.75 -32.01
N GLU A 4 -28.48 -61.98 -32.52
CA GLU A 4 -27.11 -62.00 -32.02
C GLU A 4 -26.96 -60.90 -30.95
N PRO A 5 -26.70 -61.24 -29.68
CA PRO A 5 -26.20 -60.27 -28.72
C PRO A 5 -24.70 -60.04 -28.96
N ALA A 6 -24.31 -58.79 -29.19
CA ALA A 6 -22.92 -58.37 -29.29
C ALA A 6 -22.19 -58.54 -27.93
N PRO A 7 -20.88 -58.88 -27.94
CA PRO A 7 -20.13 -59.13 -26.72
C PRO A 7 -19.68 -57.85 -26.00
N MET A 8 -19.54 -58.01 -24.69
CA MET A 8 -19.06 -57.04 -23.71
C MET A 8 -17.73 -56.39 -24.08
N ARG A 9 -17.58 -55.12 -23.71
CA ARG A 9 -16.29 -54.62 -23.24
C ARG A 9 -16.46 -54.00 -21.85
N ALA A 10 -15.90 -54.70 -20.87
CA ALA A 10 -15.54 -54.15 -19.58
C ALA A 10 -14.42 -53.13 -19.77
N ILE A 11 -14.53 -51.99 -19.08
CA ILE A 11 -13.37 -51.18 -18.68
C ILE A 11 -13.67 -50.63 -17.27
N GLU A 12 -12.64 -50.74 -16.44
CA GLU A 12 -12.49 -50.58 -14.99
C GLU A 12 -12.94 -49.23 -14.37
N PRO A 13 -13.11 -49.18 -13.04
CA PRO A 13 -13.51 -47.97 -12.33
C PRO A 13 -12.32 -47.02 -12.20
N ALA A 14 -12.37 -45.88 -12.91
CA ALA A 14 -11.48 -44.76 -12.66
C ALA A 14 -12.06 -43.93 -11.50
N ALA A 15 -11.44 -44.05 -10.33
CA ALA A 15 -10.56 -43.04 -9.75
C ALA A 15 -11.29 -41.84 -9.13
N GLU A 16 -11.35 -41.88 -7.80
CA GLU A 16 -11.24 -40.83 -6.77
C GLU A 16 -11.79 -39.40 -7.00
N PRO A 17 -12.40 -38.79 -5.96
CA PRO A 17 -12.76 -37.38 -5.97
C PRO A 17 -11.49 -36.54 -6.12
N ARG A 18 -11.37 -35.84 -7.26
CA ARG A 18 -10.37 -34.79 -7.41
C ARG A 18 -10.75 -33.65 -6.48
N GLU A 19 -10.12 -33.60 -5.31
CA GLU A 19 -10.05 -32.39 -4.51
C GLU A 19 -9.61 -31.23 -5.42
N PRO A 20 -10.24 -30.05 -5.33
CA PRO A 20 -9.71 -28.89 -6.03
C PRO A 20 -8.30 -28.67 -5.48
N VAL A 21 -7.30 -28.91 -6.32
CA VAL A 21 -5.93 -28.51 -6.05
C VAL A 21 -5.99 -27.07 -5.59
N ALA A 22 -5.58 -26.85 -4.34
CA ALA A 22 -5.30 -25.53 -3.85
C ALA A 22 -4.31 -24.93 -4.84
N ASP A 23 -4.79 -23.96 -5.62
CA ASP A 23 -3.98 -23.15 -6.50
C ASP A 23 -2.88 -22.53 -5.63
N ASP A 24 -1.70 -23.13 -5.68
CA ASP A 24 -0.42 -22.51 -5.33
C ASP A 24 -0.12 -21.48 -6.44
N GLU A 25 -1.05 -20.56 -6.67
CA GLU A 25 -0.82 -19.43 -7.55
C GLU A 25 0.10 -18.51 -6.76
N PRO A 26 1.34 -18.26 -7.22
CA PRO A 26 2.21 -17.29 -6.56
C PRO A 26 1.44 -15.97 -6.48
N PRO A 27 1.41 -15.28 -5.32
CA PRO A 27 0.61 -14.08 -5.17
C PRO A 27 0.96 -13.13 -6.30
N ALA A 28 -0.07 -12.68 -7.03
CA ALA A 28 0.07 -11.75 -8.13
C ALA A 28 1.06 -10.63 -7.74
N PRO A 29 1.91 -10.17 -8.68
CA PRO A 29 2.87 -9.11 -8.40
C PRO A 29 2.14 -7.92 -7.78
N ARG A 30 2.50 -7.56 -6.54
CA ARG A 30 1.85 -6.47 -5.83
C ARG A 30 2.04 -5.18 -6.60
N ASP A 31 0.92 -4.56 -6.99
CA ASP A 31 0.93 -3.26 -7.64
C ASP A 31 1.41 -2.20 -6.64
N PRO A 32 2.58 -1.57 -6.87
CA PRO A 32 3.13 -0.61 -5.92
C PRO A 32 2.27 0.66 -5.79
N ALA A 33 1.36 0.90 -6.74
CA ALA A 33 0.35 1.94 -6.65
C ALA A 33 -0.77 1.57 -5.65
N ALA A 34 -1.27 0.33 -5.71
CA ALA A 34 -2.29 -0.16 -4.79
C ALA A 34 -1.80 -0.18 -3.34
N ASP A 35 -0.52 -0.53 -3.13
CA ASP A 35 0.12 -0.45 -1.82
C ASP A 35 0.17 1.00 -1.28
N ALA A 36 0.49 1.97 -2.15
CA ALA A 36 0.54 3.39 -1.75
C ALA A 36 -0.85 3.94 -1.39
N ASP A 37 -1.88 3.55 -2.13
CA ASP A 37 -3.27 3.94 -1.84
C ASP A 37 -3.74 3.36 -0.50
N GLU A 38 -3.40 2.11 -0.20
CA GLU A 38 -3.74 1.49 1.08
C GLU A 38 -3.02 2.15 2.26
N LEU A 39 -1.73 2.45 2.11
CA LEU A 39 -0.98 3.20 3.12
C LEU A 39 -1.57 4.58 3.36
N GLU A 40 -1.98 5.28 2.29
CA GLU A 40 -2.64 6.58 2.41
C GLU A 40 -3.99 6.48 3.13
N ARG A 41 -4.82 5.47 2.82
CA ARG A 41 -6.09 5.21 3.53
C ARG A 41 -5.87 4.97 5.01
N ARG A 42 -4.90 4.12 5.37
CA ARG A 42 -4.59 3.81 6.78
C ARG A 42 -4.05 5.04 7.52
N ALA A 43 -3.18 5.81 6.88
CA ALA A 43 -2.67 7.05 7.47
C ALA A 43 -3.78 8.09 7.65
N ASN A 44 -4.70 8.20 6.70
CA ASN A 44 -5.86 9.08 6.81
C ASN A 44 -6.76 8.68 8.00
N ALA A 45 -7.04 7.38 8.16
CA ALA A 45 -7.81 6.89 9.31
C ALA A 45 -7.14 7.25 10.64
N CYS A 46 -5.82 7.11 10.74
CA CYS A 46 -5.06 7.51 11.93
C CYS A 46 -5.06 9.03 12.16
N ALA A 47 -4.94 9.82 11.10
CA ALA A 47 -5.02 11.27 11.18
C ALA A 47 -6.41 11.74 11.66
N MET A 48 -7.50 11.11 11.19
CA MET A 48 -8.87 11.41 11.64
C MET A 48 -9.09 11.13 13.13
N GLN A 49 -8.36 10.16 13.69
CA GLN A 49 -8.39 9.83 15.12
C GLN A 49 -7.46 10.72 15.96
N GLY A 50 -6.67 11.59 15.32
CA GLY A 50 -5.64 12.39 15.98
C GLY A 50 -4.40 11.58 16.41
N ASP A 51 -4.28 10.32 15.96
CA ASP A 51 -3.15 9.45 16.30
C ASP A 51 -1.96 9.70 15.35
N ASN A 52 -1.21 10.75 15.67
CA ASN A 52 0.02 11.11 14.95
C ASN A 52 1.10 10.00 15.01
N ALA A 53 1.12 9.19 16.09
CA ALA A 53 2.07 8.09 16.21
C ALA A 53 1.73 6.94 15.25
N CYS A 54 0.44 6.65 15.05
CA CYS A 54 0.02 5.73 14.00
C CYS A 54 0.39 6.27 12.60
N VAL A 55 0.12 7.55 12.30
CA VAL A 55 0.46 8.13 10.98
C VAL A 55 1.93 7.94 10.65
N ILE A 56 2.82 8.23 11.60
CA ILE A 56 4.26 8.03 11.44
C ILE A 56 4.59 6.56 11.19
N ARG A 57 4.08 5.64 12.02
CA ARG A 57 4.35 4.20 11.86
C ARG A 57 3.88 3.64 10.52
N VAL A 58 2.77 4.16 9.98
CA VAL A 58 2.23 3.71 8.69
C VAL A 58 3.06 4.24 7.51
N LEU A 59 3.54 5.48 7.59
CA LEU A 59 4.14 6.15 6.44
C LEU A 59 5.68 6.21 6.47
N GLU A 60 6.31 6.01 7.62
CA GLU A 60 7.76 6.08 7.76
C GLU A 60 8.45 4.97 6.94
N GLY A 61 9.45 5.37 6.16
CA GLY A 61 10.20 4.45 5.28
C GLY A 61 9.41 3.95 4.05
N GLN A 62 8.15 4.35 3.89
CA GLN A 62 7.32 3.93 2.75
C GLN A 62 7.44 4.89 1.56
N ARG A 63 7.03 4.40 0.38
CA ARG A 63 6.90 5.26 -0.80
C ARG A 63 5.70 6.20 -0.60
N THR A 64 5.97 7.43 -0.21
CA THR A 64 4.95 8.44 0.03
C THR A 64 4.55 9.19 -1.25
N THR A 65 3.24 9.29 -1.48
CA THR A 65 2.56 10.27 -2.35
C THR A 65 2.70 11.69 -1.79
N GLU A 66 2.25 12.70 -2.55
CA GLU A 66 2.22 14.08 -2.06
C GLU A 66 1.38 14.19 -0.78
N ARG A 67 0.17 13.62 -0.77
CA ARG A 67 -0.75 13.73 0.37
C ARG A 67 -0.22 12.98 1.59
N SER A 68 0.23 11.74 1.43
CA SER A 68 0.82 10.97 2.54
C SER A 68 2.07 11.64 3.11
N LEU A 69 2.94 12.23 2.28
CA LEU A 69 4.10 12.96 2.79
C LEU A 69 3.70 14.21 3.59
N ALA A 70 2.63 14.90 3.20
CA ALA A 70 2.08 16.02 3.98
C ALA A 70 1.54 15.56 5.34
N TYR A 71 0.80 14.44 5.39
CA TYR A 71 0.33 13.86 6.68
C TYR A 71 1.50 13.48 7.58
N LEU A 72 2.55 12.89 7.03
CA LEU A 72 3.74 12.52 7.79
C LEU A 72 4.43 13.76 8.38
N ILE A 73 4.55 14.84 7.60
CA ILE A 73 5.10 16.12 8.09
C ILE A 73 4.24 16.68 9.23
N GLU A 74 2.92 16.72 9.07
CA GLU A 74 1.99 17.20 10.09
C GLU A 74 2.08 16.37 11.38
N ALA A 75 2.14 15.05 11.26
CA ALA A 75 2.29 14.14 12.39
C ALA A 75 3.59 14.38 13.17
N TYR A 76 4.72 14.57 12.49
CA TYR A 76 5.98 14.91 13.16
C TYR A 76 5.91 16.26 13.88
N ARG A 77 5.28 17.27 13.27
CA ARG A 77 5.10 18.58 13.91
C ARG A 77 4.24 18.50 15.15
N ALA A 78 3.14 17.76 15.10
CA ALA A 78 2.23 17.58 16.23
C ALA A 78 2.91 16.90 17.42
N GLN A 79 3.90 16.04 17.18
CA GLN A 79 4.72 15.40 18.22
C GLN A 79 5.91 16.26 18.70
N GLY A 80 6.08 17.48 18.20
CA GLY A 80 7.23 18.33 18.52
C GLY A 80 8.54 17.87 17.86
N ARG A 81 8.51 16.90 16.93
CA ARG A 81 9.67 16.39 16.20
C ARG A 81 10.01 17.29 15.01
N ALA A 82 10.36 18.54 15.31
CA ALA A 82 10.57 19.60 14.31
C ALA A 82 11.68 19.26 13.30
N THR A 83 12.79 18.67 13.75
CA THR A 83 13.91 18.28 12.87
C THR A 83 13.46 17.23 11.84
N ASP A 84 12.70 16.22 12.25
CA ASP A 84 12.14 15.21 11.34
C ASP A 84 11.15 15.84 10.37
N ALA A 85 10.25 16.71 10.86
CA ALA A 85 9.31 17.43 10.01
C ALA A 85 10.04 18.25 8.93
N ASN A 86 11.08 19.00 9.31
CA ASN A 86 11.86 19.82 8.39
C ASN A 86 12.59 18.97 7.33
N ARG A 87 13.16 17.83 7.73
CA ARG A 87 13.76 16.88 6.77
C ARG A 87 12.74 16.43 5.73
N HIS A 88 11.53 16.08 6.15
CA HIS A 88 10.47 15.65 5.23
C HIS A 88 9.90 16.80 4.40
N MET A 89 9.82 18.02 4.94
CA MET A 89 9.48 19.23 4.18
C MET A 89 10.48 19.49 3.05
N ALA A 90 11.79 19.36 3.32
CA ALA A 90 12.81 19.52 2.29
C ALA A 90 12.66 18.48 1.17
N SER A 91 12.40 17.22 1.55
CA SER A 91 12.07 16.15 0.59
C SER A 91 10.80 16.45 -0.21
N PHE A 92 9.75 16.95 0.43
CA PHE A 92 8.49 17.33 -0.22
C PHE A 92 8.73 18.43 -1.26
N VAL A 93 9.44 19.50 -0.89
CA VAL A 93 9.73 20.62 -1.81
C VAL A 93 10.54 20.16 -3.02
N ARG A 94 11.48 19.22 -2.84
CA ARG A 94 12.27 18.66 -3.93
C ARG A 94 11.44 17.78 -4.86
N ARG A 95 10.49 16.99 -4.33
CA ARG A 95 9.69 16.04 -5.11
C ARG A 95 8.45 16.67 -5.75
N TYR A 96 7.85 17.64 -5.08
CA TYR A 96 6.61 18.31 -5.47
C TYR A 96 6.79 19.83 -5.53
N PRO A 97 7.73 20.36 -6.34
CA PRO A 97 8.10 21.78 -6.31
C PRO A 97 6.98 22.74 -6.72
N ASN A 98 5.99 22.26 -7.46
CA ASN A 98 4.85 23.04 -7.96
C ASN A 98 3.61 22.92 -7.07
N SER A 99 3.67 22.12 -5.99
CA SER A 99 2.54 22.00 -5.07
C SER A 99 2.35 23.31 -4.28
N PRO A 100 1.10 23.75 -4.04
CA PRO A 100 0.83 24.89 -3.17
C PRO A 100 1.48 24.77 -1.78
N ARG A 101 1.54 23.54 -1.24
CA ARG A 101 2.19 23.25 0.06
C ARG A 101 3.70 23.45 0.01
N ALA A 102 4.33 23.26 -1.14
CA ALA A 102 5.77 23.45 -1.28
C ALA A 102 6.17 24.92 -1.07
N GLY A 103 5.33 25.88 -1.46
CA GLY A 103 5.56 27.30 -1.17
C GLY A 103 5.62 27.57 0.34
N VAL A 104 4.64 27.03 1.07
CA VAL A 104 4.56 27.14 2.54
C VAL A 104 5.77 26.47 3.20
N TYR A 105 6.12 25.25 2.79
CA TYR A 105 7.27 24.53 3.35
C TYR A 105 8.60 25.22 3.07
N ARG A 106 8.78 25.83 1.89
CA ARG A 106 9.98 26.65 1.61
C ARG A 106 10.10 27.81 2.60
N GLN A 107 9.00 28.47 2.93
CA GLN A 107 9.00 29.59 3.87
C GLN A 107 9.37 29.12 5.28
N ILE A 108 8.81 28.00 5.73
CA ILE A 108 9.15 27.39 7.03
C ILE A 108 10.62 26.99 7.09
N LEU A 109 11.14 26.34 6.04
CA LEU A 109 12.54 25.89 6.01
C LEU A 109 13.53 27.05 6.03
N ARG A 110 13.22 28.18 5.38
CA ARG A 110 14.04 29.40 5.46
C ARG A 110 14.11 29.93 6.89
N ALA A 111 12.97 29.98 7.58
CA ALA A 111 12.91 30.45 8.97
C ALA A 111 13.60 29.51 9.99
N TYR A 112 13.87 28.25 9.64
CA TYR A 112 14.60 27.30 10.49
C TYR A 112 16.12 27.33 10.27
N GLY A 113 16.58 27.82 9.12
CA GLY A 113 18.00 27.89 8.76
C GLY A 113 18.66 29.23 9.05
N ASP A 114 17.92 30.19 9.60
CA ASP A 114 18.38 31.48 10.13
C ASP A 114 18.62 31.34 11.64
#